data_AF-A0A5C4SYW7-F1
#
_entry.id   AF-A0A5C4SYW7-F1
#
_cell.length_a   1.000
_cell.length_b   1.000
_cell.length_c   1.000
_cell.angle_alpha   90.00
_cell.angle_beta   90.00
_cell.angle_gamma   90.00
#
_symmetry.space_group_name_H-M   'P 1'
#
loop_
_entity.id
_entity.type
_entity.pdbx_description
1 polymer ?
#
loop_
_entity_poly.entity_id
_entity_poly.type
_entity_poly.pdbx_seq_one_letter_code
_entity_poly.pdbx_strand_id
1 'polypeptide(L)'
;MDRLQMAMKADPDELEASDLRKVGSAQMSLLLPLYHQSIERHIENKNRESYKTAVYYLVKLRDCYYKIKSPQLWNEYLDHMREKYSRLRALQEEMKKGKLIS
;
A
#
# COMPACT_ATOMS: atom_id res chain seq x y z
N MET A 1 -8.80 -17.95 -20.54
CA MET A 1 -8.42 -17.18 -19.34
C MET A 1 -7.03 -16.62 -19.59
N ASP A 2 -6.92 -15.31 -19.66
CA ASP A 2 -5.74 -14.59 -20.14
C ASP A 2 -4.63 -14.59 -19.07
N ARG A 3 -3.39 -14.93 -19.46
CA ARG A 3 -2.24 -15.09 -18.54
C ARG A 3 -1.81 -13.78 -17.88
N LEU A 4 -2.33 -12.63 -18.33
CA LEU A 4 -2.05 -11.33 -17.75
C LEU A 4 -2.70 -11.15 -16.36
N GLN A 5 -3.78 -11.88 -16.05
CA GLN A 5 -4.44 -11.79 -14.73
C GLN A 5 -3.72 -12.53 -13.60
N MET A 6 -2.78 -13.41 -13.92
CA MET A 6 -2.00 -14.16 -12.92
C MET A 6 -0.71 -13.45 -12.50
N ALA A 7 -0.09 -12.67 -13.38
CA ALA A 7 1.14 -11.92 -13.06
C ALA A 7 0.90 -10.72 -12.12
N MET A 8 -0.32 -10.19 -12.07
CA MET A 8 -0.68 -9.03 -11.24
C MET A 8 -1.03 -9.39 -9.78
N LYS A 9 -0.76 -10.63 -9.37
CA LYS A 9 -1.05 -11.09 -8.00
C LYS A 9 0.15 -11.14 -7.06
N ALA A 10 1.35 -10.86 -7.56
CA ALA A 10 2.52 -10.80 -6.69
C ALA A 10 2.40 -9.61 -5.74
N ASP A 11 2.50 -9.87 -4.43
CA ASP A 11 2.63 -8.79 -3.47
C ASP A 11 4.00 -8.09 -3.64
N PRO A 12 4.14 -6.80 -3.28
CA PRO A 12 5.38 -6.05 -3.50
C PRO A 12 6.59 -6.65 -2.79
N ASP A 13 6.36 -7.49 -1.77
CA ASP A 13 7.38 -8.21 -1.01
C ASP A 13 7.89 -9.47 -1.74
N GLU A 14 7.13 -10.00 -2.71
CA GLU A 14 7.58 -11.10 -3.59
C GLU A 14 8.58 -10.60 -4.64
N LEU A 15 8.65 -9.29 -4.88
CA LEU A 15 9.76 -8.64 -5.56
C LEU A 15 10.94 -8.63 -4.58
N GLU A 16 11.88 -9.56 -4.72
CA GLU A 16 13.00 -9.82 -3.80
C GLU A 16 13.50 -8.57 -3.03
N ALA A 17 13.59 -8.68 -1.70
CA ALA A 17 14.15 -7.68 -0.79
C ALA A 17 15.62 -7.28 -1.12
N SER A 18 16.26 -8.01 -2.02
CA SER A 18 17.56 -7.79 -2.64
C SER A 18 17.52 -6.68 -3.71
N ASP A 19 16.44 -6.63 -4.51
CA ASP A 19 16.25 -5.69 -5.61
C ASP A 19 15.74 -4.33 -5.11
N LEU A 20 14.81 -4.33 -4.15
CA LEU A 20 14.30 -3.12 -3.49
C LEU A 20 15.40 -2.23 -2.87
N ARG A 21 16.54 -2.82 -2.49
CA ARG A 21 17.70 -2.10 -1.94
C ARG A 21 18.57 -1.40 -3.00
N LYS A 22 18.48 -1.80 -4.27
CA LYS A 22 19.23 -1.23 -5.40
C LYS A 22 18.44 -0.19 -6.20
N VAL A 23 17.15 -0.04 -5.90
CA VAL A 23 16.21 0.85 -6.57
C VAL A 23 16.46 2.30 -6.15
N GLY A 24 17.04 3.09 -7.06
CA GLY A 24 17.16 4.54 -6.91
C GLY A 24 15.80 5.26 -6.94
N SER A 25 15.74 6.55 -6.60
CA SER A 25 14.48 7.31 -6.51
C SER A 25 13.59 7.23 -7.76
N ALA A 26 14.17 7.21 -8.96
CA ALA A 26 13.41 7.08 -10.21
C ALA A 26 12.71 5.71 -10.37
N GLN A 27 13.30 4.65 -9.80
CA GLN A 27 12.71 3.31 -9.80
C GLN A 27 11.74 3.12 -8.63
N MET A 28 11.89 3.87 -7.54
CA MET A 28 10.97 3.84 -6.38
C MET A 28 9.56 4.28 -6.77
N SER A 29 9.45 5.24 -7.70
CA SER A 29 8.18 5.66 -8.30
C SER A 29 7.42 4.51 -8.96
N LEU A 30 8.13 3.51 -9.49
CA LEU A 30 7.54 2.35 -10.16
C LEU A 30 6.89 1.38 -9.17
N LEU A 31 7.24 1.47 -7.88
CA LEU A 31 6.65 0.64 -6.83
C LEU A 31 5.31 1.20 -6.30
N LEU A 32 5.07 2.51 -6.47
CA LEU A 32 3.81 3.15 -6.09
C LEU A 32 2.59 2.39 -6.61
N PRO A 33 2.44 2.11 -7.93
CA PRO A 33 1.26 1.41 -8.44
C PRO A 33 1.11 0.00 -7.87
N LEU A 34 2.21 -0.71 -7.62
CA LEU A 34 2.18 -2.05 -7.02
C LEU A 34 1.65 -2.01 -5.58
N TYR A 35 2.16 -1.08 -4.77
CA TYR A 35 1.66 -0.90 -3.41
C TYR A 35 0.18 -0.49 -3.40
N HIS A 36 -0.24 0.46 -4.25
CA HIS A 36 -1.64 0.84 -4.35
C HIS A 36 -2.54 -0.36 -4.69
N GLN A 37 -2.17 -1.15 -5.69
CA GLN A 37 -2.93 -2.32 -6.09
C GLN A 37 -3.05 -3.36 -4.96
N SER A 38 -1.94 -3.67 -4.28
CA SER A 38 -1.96 -4.62 -3.17
C SER A 38 -2.79 -4.13 -1.99
N ILE A 39 -2.71 -2.85 -1.64
CA ILE A 39 -3.53 -2.27 -0.56
C ILE A 39 -5.01 -2.47 -0.85
N GLU A 40 -5.47 -2.07 -2.04
CA GLU A 40 -6.87 -2.18 -2.44
C GLU A 40 -7.35 -3.65 -2.38
N ARG A 41 -6.57 -4.56 -2.99
CA ARG A 41 -6.88 -6.00 -2.99
C ARG A 41 -7.01 -6.57 -1.58
N HIS A 42 -6.10 -6.21 -0.68
CA HIS A 42 -6.13 -6.69 0.70
C HIS A 42 -7.30 -6.08 1.50
N ILE A 43 -7.71 -4.85 1.20
CA ILE A 43 -8.92 -4.26 1.80
C ILE A 43 -10.19 -4.97 1.30
N GLU A 44 -10.25 -5.32 0.01
CA GLU A 44 -11.41 -6.01 -0.59
C GLU A 44 -11.68 -7.40 0.01
N ASN A 45 -10.65 -8.06 0.54
CA ASN A 45 -10.78 -9.36 1.23
C ASN A 45 -11.56 -9.28 2.56
N LYS A 46 -11.81 -8.07 3.09
CA LYS A 46 -12.73 -7.77 4.20
C LYS A 46 -12.57 -8.62 5.48
N ASN A 47 -11.35 -9.03 5.78
CA ASN A 47 -11.02 -9.75 7.02
C ASN A 47 -9.86 -9.06 7.74
N ARG A 48 -9.73 -9.32 9.04
CA ARG A 48 -8.78 -8.61 9.89
C ARG A 48 -7.32 -8.86 9.52
N GLU A 49 -6.99 -10.06 9.04
CA GLU A 49 -5.63 -10.40 8.62
C GLU A 49 -5.25 -9.64 7.36
N SER A 50 -6.12 -9.60 6.35
CA SER A 50 -5.88 -8.81 5.15
C SER A 50 -5.83 -7.30 5.45
N TYR A 51 -6.59 -6.78 6.41
CA TYR A 51 -6.44 -5.38 6.84
C TYR A 51 -5.08 -5.07 7.45
N LYS A 52 -4.50 -5.99 8.24
CA LYS A 52 -3.12 -5.83 8.73
C LYS A 52 -2.13 -5.74 7.59
N THR A 53 -2.28 -6.63 6.60
CA THR A 53 -1.43 -6.64 5.41
C THR A 53 -1.58 -5.36 4.59
N ALA A 54 -2.80 -4.86 4.42
CA ALA A 54 -3.05 -3.58 3.77
C ALA A 54 -2.38 -2.41 4.51
N VAL A 55 -2.47 -2.37 5.84
CA VAL A 55 -1.81 -1.34 6.67
C VAL A 55 -0.28 -1.44 6.59
N TYR A 56 0.27 -2.65 6.58
CA TYR A 56 1.70 -2.85 6.33
C TYR A 56 2.13 -2.23 5.00
N TYR A 57 1.39 -2.48 3.93
CA TYR A 57 1.69 -1.88 2.62
C TYR A 57 1.44 -0.37 2.58
N LEU A 58 0.45 0.17 3.29
CA LEU A 58 0.24 1.61 3.44
C LEU A 58 1.47 2.29 4.09
N VAL A 59 2.06 1.67 5.11
CA VAL A 59 3.29 2.18 5.74
C VAL A 59 4.45 2.18 4.73
N LYS A 60 4.63 1.10 3.95
CA LYS A 60 5.67 1.05 2.90
C LYS A 60 5.46 2.08 1.80
N LEU A 61 4.21 2.28 1.39
CA LEU A 61 3.82 3.25 0.38
C LEU A 61 4.14 4.68 0.83
N ARG A 62 3.84 5.02 2.10
CA ARG A 62 4.25 6.30 2.70
C ARG A 62 5.74 6.52 2.55
N ASP A 63 6.56 5.55 2.96
CA ASP A 63 8.01 5.65 2.86
C ASP A 63 8.48 5.85 1.41
N CYS A 64 7.81 5.26 0.42
CA CYS A 64 8.07 5.52 -1.00
C CYS A 64 7.80 6.98 -1.39
N TYR A 65 6.63 7.52 -1.02
CA TYR A 65 6.27 8.92 -1.29
C TYR A 65 7.25 9.93 -0.68
N TYR A 66 7.72 9.67 0.54
CA TYR A 66 8.72 10.53 1.18
C TYR A 66 10.09 10.46 0.47
N LYS A 67 10.51 9.26 0.01
CA LYS A 67 11.76 9.08 -0.74
C LYS A 67 11.75 9.76 -2.11
N ILE A 68 10.59 9.83 -2.77
CA ILE A 68 10.43 10.58 -4.04
C ILE A 68 10.09 12.06 -3.81
N LYS A 69 10.27 12.58 -2.59
CA LYS A 69 10.03 13.98 -2.21
C LYS A 69 8.61 14.47 -2.50
N SER A 70 7.61 13.58 -2.42
CA SER A 70 6.20 13.88 -2.68
C SER A 70 5.30 13.60 -1.46
N PRO A 71 5.58 14.15 -0.26
CA PRO A 71 4.78 13.89 0.94
C PRO A 71 3.35 14.46 0.87
N GLN A 72 3.10 15.48 0.03
CA GLN A 72 1.77 16.05 -0.16
C GLN A 72 0.81 15.02 -0.78
N LEU A 73 1.27 14.35 -1.85
CA LEU A 73 0.50 13.29 -2.52
C LEU A 73 0.17 12.13 -1.57
N TRP A 74 1.07 11.79 -0.65
CA TRP A 74 0.80 10.81 0.39
C TRP A 74 -0.38 11.22 1.28
N ASN A 75 -0.41 12.49 1.72
CA ASN A 75 -1.49 12.99 2.58
C ASN A 75 -2.83 12.98 1.85
N GLU A 76 -2.87 13.42 0.59
CA GLU A 76 -4.08 13.37 -0.25
C GLU A 76 -4.58 11.94 -0.43
N TYR A 77 -3.67 11.00 -0.73
CA TYR A 77 -4.02 9.60 -0.87
C TYR A 77 -4.55 9.00 0.45
N LEU A 78 -3.87 9.26 1.56
CA LEU A 78 -4.28 8.74 2.86
C LEU A 78 -5.64 9.29 3.31
N ASP A 79 -5.92 10.57 3.05
CA ASP A 79 -7.21 11.17 3.34
C ASP A 79 -8.32 10.53 2.51
N HIS A 80 -8.08 10.33 1.21
CA HIS A 80 -9.00 9.60 0.33
C HIS A 80 -9.27 8.17 0.83
N MET A 81 -8.24 7.44 1.23
CA MET A 81 -8.39 6.08 1.79
C MET A 81 -9.22 6.09 3.07
N ARG A 82 -8.98 7.05 3.97
CA ARG A 82 -9.72 7.21 5.22
C ARG A 82 -11.20 7.47 4.95
N GLU A 83 -11.51 8.35 4.02
CA GLU A 83 -12.90 8.69 3.66
C GLU A 83 -13.60 7.50 2.97
N LYS A 84 -12.97 6.94 1.93
CA LYS A 84 -13.48 5.80 1.13
C LYS A 84 -13.82 4.61 2.02
N TYR A 85 -12.99 4.30 3.01
CA TYR A 85 -13.15 3.16 3.89
C TYR A 85 -13.59 3.52 5.32
N SER A 86 -14.23 4.67 5.50
CA SER A 86 -14.70 5.17 6.80
C SER A 86 -15.61 4.18 7.56
N ARG A 87 -16.38 3.36 6.83
CA ARG A 87 -17.29 2.35 7.40
C ARG A 87 -16.59 1.07 7.86
N LEU A 88 -15.36 0.82 7.41
CA LEU A 88 -14.59 -0.39 7.75
C LEU A 88 -13.86 -0.19 9.08
N ARG A 89 -14.58 -0.26 10.21
CA ARG A 89 -14.02 0.03 11.54
C ARG A 89 -12.75 -0.76 11.87
N ALA A 90 -12.74 -2.05 11.56
CA ALA A 90 -11.56 -2.89 11.79
C ALA A 90 -10.33 -2.38 11.00
N LEU A 91 -10.51 -1.96 9.74
CA LEU A 91 -9.42 -1.36 8.96
C LEU A 91 -8.98 -0.02 9.58
N GLN A 92 -9.92 0.84 9.98
CA GLN A 92 -9.61 2.12 10.63
C GLN A 92 -8.80 1.92 11.92
N GLU A 93 -9.15 0.92 12.73
CA GLU A 93 -8.38 0.58 13.93
C GLU A 93 -6.97 0.09 13.61
N GLU A 94 -6.81 -0.76 12.59
CA GLU A 94 -5.47 -1.18 12.16
C GLU A 94 -4.67 0.00 11.59
N MET A 95 -5.29 0.93 10.87
CA MET A 95 -4.63 2.17 10.39
C MET A 95 -4.17 3.07 11.56
N LYS A 96 -4.96 3.16 12.64
CA LYS A 96 -4.55 3.84 13.88
C LYS A 96 -3.35 3.17 14.53
N LYS A 97 -3.36 1.84 14.65
CA LYS A 97 -2.22 1.06 15.17
C LYS A 97 -0.96 1.25 14.32
N GLY A 98 -1.13 1.38 13.01
CA GLY A 98 -0.06 1.72 12.06
C GLY A 98 0.42 3.17 12.12
N LYS A 99 -0.13 4.01 13.01
CA LYS A 99 0.16 5.45 13.12
C LYS A 99 -0.06 6.21 11.81
N LEU A 100 -0.99 5.75 10.99
CA LEU A 100 -1.37 6.41 9.75
C LEU A 100 -2.39 7.51 10.04
N ILE A 101 -3.34 7.24 10.93
CA ILE A 101 -4.40 8.17 11.33
C ILE A 101 -4.51 8.23 12.85
N SER A 102 -5.13 9.29 13.38
CA SER A 102 -5.41 9.46 14.81
C SER A 102 -6.80 8.97 15.20
#